data_AF-A0A1S4FDE2-F1
#
_entry.id   AF-A0A1S4FDE2-F1
#
_cell.length_a   1.000
_cell.length_b   1.000
_cell.length_c   1.000
_cell.angle_alpha   90.00
_cell.angle_beta   90.00
_cell.angle_gamma   90.00
#
_symmetry.space_group_name_H-M   'P 1'
#
loop_
_entity.id
_entity.type
_entity.pdbx_description
1 polymer ?
#
loop_
_entity_poly.entity_id
_entity_poly.type
_entity_poly.pdbx_seq_one_letter_code
_entity_poly.pdbx_strand_id
1 'polypeptide(L)'
;MFSFEKINNQVLNRIECPGTEKHYRVTLPNGLPESVPDVLKDGENRYSIMIEPYLSLAERIKNLKVYEDDVWVVTFPKCGTTWTQEMVWLLNNDLNYNYARTHSLEERFPFLELTGALSLIGGDSVTEVEQLSRPRHIKSHLAAMLLPDQIWTVKPKIIYVSRNPKDAATSFFHHYRNIVGYDGPREHFFDAFLENNLIYAPFNSHVQDYWKLRNQENVLFITFEQMKRNLRKVIMQVADFLGKTFTDQEVDVLEKHLSVDSMRANKSCNMDELVEWARRTNYSEERKKIDANEFRFIRNGKIGSYKSDMSEDYVQRFNEFEKDLNQRTGGDINF
;
A
#
# COMPACT_ATOMS: atom_id res chain seq x y z
N MET A 1 19.00 6.21 13.80
CA MET A 1 19.10 7.35 12.88
C MET A 1 19.14 6.80 11.47
N PHE A 2 18.31 7.34 10.59
CA PHE A 2 18.30 6.97 9.17
C PHE A 2 19.50 7.54 8.41
N SER A 3 19.89 6.89 7.33
CA SER A 3 20.76 7.45 6.30
C SER A 3 19.97 7.63 5.00
N PHE A 4 20.18 8.77 4.34
CA PHE A 4 19.47 9.16 3.12
C PHE A 4 20.48 9.39 2.00
N GLU A 5 20.49 8.53 1.00
CA GLU A 5 21.32 8.66 -0.19
C GLU A 5 20.44 9.10 -1.36
N LYS A 6 20.65 10.31 -1.89
CA LYS A 6 19.91 10.78 -3.07
C LYS A 6 20.28 9.91 -4.28
N ILE A 7 19.28 9.38 -4.96
CA ILE A 7 19.49 8.57 -6.16
C ILE A 7 19.38 9.48 -7.39
N ASN A 8 20.35 9.36 -8.28
CA ASN A 8 20.29 9.96 -9.61
C ASN A 8 20.74 8.90 -10.63
N ASN A 9 19.81 8.46 -11.46
CA ASN A 9 20.08 7.53 -12.54
C ASN A 9 19.13 7.76 -13.72
N GLN A 10 19.50 7.24 -14.88
CA GLN A 10 18.73 7.44 -16.12
C GLN A 10 17.32 6.83 -16.05
N VAL A 11 17.08 5.80 -15.25
CA VAL A 11 15.77 5.16 -15.14
C VAL A 11 14.80 6.03 -14.35
N LEU A 12 15.24 6.58 -13.22
CA LEU A 12 14.49 7.57 -12.44
C LEU A 12 14.17 8.83 -13.25
N ASN A 13 15.15 9.35 -14.00
CA ASN A 13 14.95 10.57 -14.80
C ASN A 13 13.87 10.38 -15.88
N ARG A 14 13.57 9.13 -16.30
CA ARG A 14 12.50 8.81 -17.26
C ARG A 14 11.11 8.73 -16.64
N ILE A 15 11.01 8.68 -15.31
CA ILE A 15 9.75 8.56 -14.56
C ILE A 15 9.50 9.72 -13.60
N GLU A 16 10.39 10.71 -13.57
CA GLU A 16 10.23 11.92 -12.77
C GLU A 16 8.94 12.66 -13.18
N CYS A 17 8.12 12.97 -12.19
CA CYS A 17 6.87 13.68 -12.37
C CYS A 17 6.50 14.40 -11.06
N PRO A 18 5.67 15.46 -11.14
CA PRO A 18 5.51 16.45 -10.06
C PRO A 18 5.19 15.88 -8.67
N GLY A 19 4.50 14.73 -8.58
CA GLY A 19 4.09 14.12 -7.32
C GLY A 19 5.13 13.20 -6.65
N THR A 20 6.20 12.78 -7.33
CA THR A 20 7.20 11.85 -6.80
C THR A 20 8.61 12.23 -7.24
N GLU A 21 8.97 13.51 -7.13
CA GLU A 21 10.30 13.98 -7.51
C GLU A 21 11.34 13.64 -6.42
N LYS A 22 12.62 13.58 -6.83
CA LYS A 22 13.79 13.42 -5.93
C LYS A 22 13.71 12.19 -5.02
N HIS A 23 14.10 11.03 -5.55
CA HIS A 23 14.12 9.78 -4.82
C HIS A 23 15.41 9.61 -3.98
N TYR A 24 15.26 8.99 -2.83
CA TYR A 24 16.31 8.71 -1.86
C TYR A 24 16.27 7.24 -1.46
N ARG A 25 17.43 6.59 -1.44
CA ARG A 25 17.60 5.32 -0.75
C ARG A 25 17.70 5.59 0.74
N VAL A 26 16.73 5.10 1.50
CA VAL A 26 16.69 5.17 2.95
C VAL A 26 17.23 3.88 3.53
N THR A 27 18.24 3.97 4.41
CA THR A 27 18.83 2.83 5.11
C THR A 27 18.88 3.07 6.63
N LEU A 28 19.11 1.99 7.38
CA LEU A 28 19.43 2.02 8.81
C LEU A 28 20.85 1.48 9.01
N PRO A 29 21.88 2.35 9.03
CA PRO A 29 23.28 1.91 9.15
C PRO A 29 23.57 1.10 10.41
N ASN A 30 22.82 1.35 11.49
CA ASN A 30 22.96 0.65 12.77
C ASN A 30 22.10 -0.63 12.83
N GLY A 31 21.48 -1.03 11.73
CA GLY A 31 20.55 -2.14 11.66
C GLY A 31 19.14 -1.82 12.19
N LEU A 32 18.30 -2.85 12.20
CA LEU A 32 16.97 -2.82 12.81
C LEU A 32 17.07 -2.73 14.34
N PRO A 33 16.07 -2.17 15.04
CA PRO A 33 16.08 -2.15 16.51
C PRO A 33 16.12 -3.57 17.08
N GLU A 34 16.74 -3.77 18.25
CA GLU A 34 16.90 -5.09 18.87
C GLU A 34 15.57 -5.82 19.12
N SER A 35 14.49 -5.05 19.29
CA SER A 35 13.13 -5.53 19.52
C SER A 35 12.46 -6.19 18.31
N VAL A 36 13.02 -6.08 17.09
CA VAL A 36 12.42 -6.75 15.93
C VAL A 36 12.38 -8.26 16.13
N PRO A 37 11.36 -8.96 15.59
CA PRO A 37 11.33 -10.42 15.58
C PRO A 37 12.59 -11.02 14.95
N ASP A 38 13.08 -12.13 15.51
CA ASP A 38 14.34 -12.76 15.08
C ASP A 38 14.35 -13.16 13.60
N VAL A 39 13.16 -13.43 13.02
CA VAL A 39 13.01 -13.71 11.59
C VAL A 39 13.46 -12.56 10.68
N LEU A 40 13.58 -11.33 11.20
CA LEU A 40 14.14 -10.17 10.49
C LEU A 40 15.61 -9.89 10.83
N LYS A 41 16.21 -10.61 11.79
CA LYS A 41 17.64 -10.50 12.16
C LYS A 41 18.49 -11.45 11.31
N ASP A 42 18.34 -11.33 10.00
CA ASP A 42 18.88 -12.24 8.99
C ASP A 42 20.15 -11.71 8.28
N GLY A 43 20.63 -10.53 8.68
CA GLY A 43 21.79 -9.89 8.05
C GLY A 43 21.52 -9.32 6.65
N GLU A 44 20.26 -9.31 6.18
CA GLU A 44 19.89 -8.69 4.90
C GLU A 44 20.11 -7.18 4.94
N ASN A 45 20.73 -6.65 3.88
CA ASN A 45 20.92 -5.22 3.70
C ASN A 45 19.60 -4.57 3.25
N ARG A 46 18.81 -4.13 4.22
CA ARG A 46 17.50 -3.50 3.97
C ARG A 46 17.65 -2.04 3.58
N TYR A 47 16.89 -1.65 2.56
CA TYR A 47 16.66 -0.27 2.19
C TYR A 47 15.24 -0.10 1.66
N SER A 48 14.77 1.14 1.61
CA SER A 48 13.56 1.50 0.88
C SER A 48 13.75 2.80 0.13
N ILE A 49 13.11 2.93 -1.03
CA ILE A 49 13.12 4.17 -1.81
C ILE A 49 12.01 5.08 -1.32
N MET A 50 12.36 6.29 -0.88
CA MET A 50 11.41 7.32 -0.48
C MET A 50 11.65 8.60 -1.26
N ILE A 51 10.71 9.54 -1.25
CA ILE A 51 10.88 10.86 -1.89
C ILE A 51 11.28 11.92 -0.86
N GLU A 52 11.82 13.05 -1.32
CA GLU A 52 12.36 14.12 -0.46
C GLU A 52 11.43 14.53 0.72
N PRO A 53 10.10 14.71 0.54
CA PRO A 53 9.20 15.04 1.65
C PRO A 53 9.25 14.07 2.84
N TYR A 54 9.45 12.77 2.60
CA TYR A 54 9.51 11.74 3.65
C TYR A 54 10.67 11.96 4.63
N LEU A 55 11.79 12.54 4.20
CA LEU A 55 12.99 12.71 5.01
C LEU A 55 12.68 13.48 6.30
N SER A 56 11.80 14.48 6.20
CA SER A 56 11.34 15.29 7.35
C SER A 56 10.44 14.53 8.32
N LEU A 57 9.76 13.47 7.85
CA LEU A 57 8.84 12.66 8.64
C LEU A 57 9.52 11.43 9.27
N ALA A 58 10.64 10.97 8.71
CA ALA A 58 11.25 9.69 9.02
C ALA A 58 11.49 9.48 10.53
N GLU A 59 12.14 10.43 11.21
CA GLU A 59 12.41 10.31 12.65
C GLU A 59 11.13 10.47 13.50
N ARG A 60 10.15 11.26 13.06
CA ARG A 60 8.87 11.36 13.77
C ARG A 60 8.06 10.06 13.68
N ILE A 61 7.98 9.47 12.48
CA ILE A 61 7.33 8.17 12.25
C ILE A 61 8.03 7.08 13.06
N LYS A 62 9.37 7.04 13.04
CA LYS A 62 10.15 6.08 13.84
C LYS A 62 9.83 6.16 15.34
N ASN A 63 9.64 7.37 15.85
CA ASN A 63 9.34 7.64 17.26
C ASN A 63 7.82 7.71 17.57
N LEU A 64 6.96 7.45 16.59
CA LEU A 64 5.51 7.51 16.76
C LEU A 64 5.08 6.57 17.89
N LYS A 65 4.24 7.08 18.79
CA LYS A 65 3.65 6.25 19.85
C LYS A 65 2.74 5.20 19.22
N VAL A 66 2.95 3.94 19.60
CA VAL A 66 2.09 2.80 19.20
C VAL A 66 1.29 2.33 20.42
N TYR A 67 0.05 1.93 20.19
CA TYR A 67 -0.85 1.38 21.21
C TYR A 67 -1.27 -0.05 20.87
N GLU A 68 -1.57 -0.85 21.90
CA GLU A 68 -1.91 -2.27 21.76
C GLU A 68 -3.19 -2.51 20.93
N ASP A 69 -4.12 -1.55 20.97
CA ASP A 69 -5.38 -1.57 20.25
C ASP A 69 -5.31 -0.92 18.86
N ASP A 70 -4.12 -0.51 18.41
CA ASP A 70 -3.95 -0.08 17.02
C ASP A 70 -4.16 -1.26 16.06
N VAL A 71 -4.76 -0.96 14.91
CA VAL A 71 -4.90 -1.89 13.78
C VAL A 71 -4.28 -1.26 12.54
N TRP A 72 -3.26 -1.92 12.01
CA TRP A 72 -2.50 -1.46 10.85
C TRP A 72 -2.90 -2.25 9.61
N VAL A 73 -3.21 -1.55 8.51
CA VAL A 73 -3.27 -2.16 7.17
C VAL A 73 -2.06 -1.68 6.38
N VAL A 74 -1.14 -2.61 6.12
CA VAL A 74 0.11 -2.33 5.44
C VAL A 74 0.18 -3.06 4.11
N THR A 75 0.60 -2.38 3.06
CA THR A 75 0.66 -2.97 1.71
C THR A 75 1.77 -2.31 0.92
N PHE A 76 2.42 -3.01 -0.01
CA PHE A 76 3.03 -2.26 -1.12
C PHE A 76 1.90 -1.53 -1.89
N PRO A 77 2.12 -0.33 -2.45
CA PRO A 77 1.08 0.37 -3.19
C PRO A 77 0.34 -0.51 -4.19
N LYS A 78 -0.99 -0.37 -4.21
CA LYS A 78 -1.90 -0.99 -5.19
C LYS A 78 -2.10 -2.51 -5.05
N CYS A 79 -1.82 -3.05 -3.87
CA CYS A 79 -2.08 -4.46 -3.51
C CYS A 79 -3.45 -4.72 -2.85
N GLY A 80 -4.39 -3.78 -2.85
CA GLY A 80 -5.74 -3.99 -2.29
C GLY A 80 -6.03 -3.27 -0.97
N THR A 81 -5.26 -2.23 -0.66
CA THR A 81 -5.33 -1.44 0.58
C THR A 81 -6.74 -0.93 0.87
N THR A 82 -7.34 -0.14 -0.03
CA THR A 82 -8.68 0.45 0.15
C THR A 82 -9.76 -0.59 0.45
N TRP A 83 -9.70 -1.74 -0.24
CA TRP A 83 -10.64 -2.83 -0.03
C TRP A 83 -10.52 -3.44 1.37
N THR A 84 -9.28 -3.58 1.81
CA THR A 84 -8.94 -4.13 3.13
C THR A 84 -9.26 -3.14 4.25
N GLN A 85 -8.97 -1.85 4.08
CA GLN A 85 -9.30 -0.81 5.06
C GLN A 85 -10.81 -0.76 5.33
N GLU A 86 -11.63 -0.79 4.28
CA GLU A 86 -13.10 -0.77 4.44
C GLU A 86 -13.61 -2.03 5.16
N MET A 87 -13.10 -3.20 4.78
CA MET A 87 -13.42 -4.48 5.45
C MET A 87 -13.03 -4.44 6.93
N VAL A 88 -11.77 -4.09 7.23
CA VAL A 88 -11.22 -4.08 8.59
C VAL A 88 -11.95 -3.07 9.46
N TRP A 89 -12.20 -1.86 8.96
CA TRP A 89 -12.89 -0.83 9.72
C TRP A 89 -14.32 -1.26 10.06
N LEU A 90 -15.08 -1.81 9.10
CA LEU A 90 -16.44 -2.29 9.36
C LEU A 90 -16.45 -3.45 10.36
N LEU A 91 -15.56 -4.43 10.21
CA LEU A 91 -15.46 -5.55 11.15
C LEU A 91 -15.09 -5.09 12.57
N ASN A 92 -14.17 -4.12 12.71
CA ASN A 92 -13.75 -3.68 14.03
C ASN A 92 -14.76 -2.74 14.72
N ASN A 93 -15.63 -2.09 13.93
CA ASN A 93 -16.67 -1.16 14.38
C ASN A 93 -18.08 -1.75 14.24
N ASP A 94 -18.22 -3.07 14.45
CA ASP A 94 -19.48 -3.80 14.56
C ASP A 94 -20.46 -3.50 13.40
N LEU A 95 -19.90 -3.47 12.18
CA LEU A 95 -20.63 -3.25 10.92
C LEU A 95 -21.41 -1.93 10.90
N ASN A 96 -20.86 -0.85 11.46
CA ASN A 96 -21.45 0.48 11.43
C ASN A 96 -21.41 1.13 10.03
N TYR A 97 -22.24 0.63 9.11
CA TYR A 97 -22.36 1.11 7.73
C TYR A 97 -22.81 2.58 7.65
N ASN A 98 -23.60 3.05 8.64
CA ASN A 98 -24.06 4.44 8.66
C ASN A 98 -22.88 5.40 8.80
N TYR A 99 -22.00 5.14 9.75
CA TYR A 99 -20.81 5.96 9.95
C TYR A 99 -19.83 5.82 8.78
N ALA A 100 -19.62 4.60 8.27
CA ALA A 100 -18.73 4.34 7.13
C ALA A 100 -19.17 5.06 5.84
N ARG A 101 -20.47 5.34 5.69
CA ARG A 101 -21.03 6.05 4.53
C ARG A 101 -20.90 7.57 4.64
N THR A 102 -20.88 8.13 5.85
CA THR A 102 -20.86 9.59 6.06
C THR A 102 -19.48 10.15 6.32
N HIS A 103 -18.49 9.30 6.61
CA HIS A 103 -17.10 9.69 6.86
C HIS A 103 -16.18 9.02 5.85
N SER A 104 -15.24 9.78 5.30
CA SER A 104 -14.31 9.27 4.30
C SER A 104 -13.43 8.16 4.87
N LEU A 105 -12.87 7.34 3.99
CA LEU A 105 -11.93 6.31 4.40
C LEU A 105 -10.64 6.93 4.95
N GLU A 106 -10.24 8.11 4.48
CA GLU A 106 -9.12 8.88 5.01
C GLU A 106 -9.36 9.35 6.45
N GLU A 107 -10.55 9.82 6.79
CA GLU A 107 -10.92 10.20 8.16
C GLU A 107 -10.96 8.99 9.10
N ARG A 108 -11.45 7.85 8.59
CA ARG A 108 -11.61 6.62 9.36
C ARG A 108 -10.33 5.81 9.51
N PHE A 109 -9.42 5.94 8.55
CA PHE A 109 -8.28 5.06 8.34
C PHE A 109 -7.09 5.86 7.75
N PRO A 110 -6.58 6.89 8.45
CA PRO A 110 -5.60 7.83 7.93
C PRO A 110 -4.32 7.16 7.43
N PHE A 111 -3.71 7.77 6.42
CA PHE A 111 -2.50 7.29 5.78
C PHE A 111 -1.27 7.97 6.40
N LEU A 112 -0.56 7.23 7.26
CA LEU A 112 0.48 7.75 8.14
C LEU A 112 1.50 8.66 7.44
N GLU A 113 2.06 8.20 6.32
CA GLU A 113 3.10 8.91 5.59
C GLU A 113 2.61 9.67 4.34
N LEU A 114 1.31 9.98 4.23
CA LEU A 114 0.72 10.59 3.02
C LEU A 114 1.51 11.82 2.53
N THR A 115 1.83 12.76 3.41
CA THR A 115 2.56 13.99 3.04
C THR A 115 4.03 13.74 2.73
N GLY A 116 4.56 12.56 3.12
CA GLY A 116 5.86 12.04 2.73
C GLY A 116 5.85 11.20 1.45
N ALA A 117 4.67 10.83 0.95
CA ALA A 117 4.48 9.88 -0.15
C ALA A 117 4.02 10.54 -1.46
N LEU A 118 3.46 11.75 -1.39
CA LEU A 118 3.08 12.55 -2.55
C LEU A 118 3.40 14.03 -2.30
N SER A 119 4.36 14.59 -3.03
CA SER A 119 4.87 15.96 -2.82
C SER A 119 3.83 17.07 -3.01
N LEU A 120 2.73 16.79 -3.70
CA LEU A 120 1.67 17.75 -4.03
C LEU A 120 0.56 17.79 -2.98
N ILE A 121 0.61 16.93 -1.96
CA ILE A 121 -0.32 16.95 -0.84
C ILE A 121 0.37 17.60 0.36
N GLY A 122 -0.13 18.76 0.76
CA GLY A 122 0.27 19.42 2.00
C GLY A 122 -0.43 18.83 3.23
N GLY A 123 -0.13 19.40 4.40
CA GLY A 123 -0.73 18.98 5.68
C GLY A 123 0.27 18.25 6.58
N ASP A 124 -0.26 17.56 7.58
CA ASP A 124 0.53 16.80 8.56
C ASP A 124 -0.15 15.46 8.85
N SER A 125 0.12 14.48 7.99
CA SER A 125 -0.49 13.15 8.07
C SER A 125 -0.07 12.37 9.33
N VAL A 126 1.05 12.73 9.96
CA VAL A 126 1.48 12.09 11.21
C VAL A 126 0.65 12.61 12.38
N THR A 127 0.36 13.93 12.44
CA THR A 127 -0.56 14.50 13.43
C THR A 127 -1.96 13.89 13.32
N GLU A 128 -2.46 13.65 12.10
CA GLU A 128 -3.77 13.02 11.89
C GLU A 128 -3.86 11.64 12.57
N VAL A 129 -2.79 10.85 12.50
CA VAL A 129 -2.70 9.54 13.18
C VAL A 129 -2.53 9.69 14.70
N GLU A 130 -1.79 10.70 15.16
CA GLU A 130 -1.60 10.97 16.60
C GLU A 130 -2.91 11.41 17.28
N GLN A 131 -3.78 12.13 16.57
CA GLN A 131 -5.05 12.66 17.09
C GLN A 131 -6.25 11.71 16.89
N LEU A 132 -6.06 10.62 16.16
CA LEU A 132 -7.14 9.67 15.89
C LEU A 132 -7.65 9.04 17.20
N SER A 133 -8.97 8.97 17.33
CA SER A 133 -9.61 8.28 18.47
C SER A 133 -9.24 6.80 18.48
N ARG A 134 -9.12 6.23 19.68
CA ARG A 134 -8.79 4.81 19.88
C ARG A 134 -10.04 3.92 19.81
N PRO A 135 -9.96 2.68 19.25
CA PRO A 135 -8.77 2.08 18.62
C PRO A 135 -8.42 2.74 17.30
N ARG A 136 -7.12 2.98 17.06
CA ARG A 136 -6.67 3.63 15.83
C ARG A 136 -6.59 2.64 14.69
N HIS A 137 -6.93 3.12 13.52
CA HIS A 137 -6.97 2.37 12.29
C HIS A 137 -6.04 3.05 11.29
N ILE A 138 -4.89 2.44 10.99
CA ILE A 138 -3.76 3.14 10.37
C ILE A 138 -3.38 2.46 9.05
N LYS A 139 -3.40 3.22 7.97
CA LYS A 139 -2.86 2.78 6.68
C LYS A 139 -1.38 3.14 6.59
N SER A 140 -0.59 2.23 6.05
CA SER A 140 0.78 2.54 5.62
C SER A 140 1.20 1.74 4.38
N HIS A 141 2.16 2.27 3.65
CA HIS A 141 2.88 1.61 2.57
C HIS A 141 4.36 1.38 2.91
N LEU A 142 4.78 1.67 4.13
CA LEU A 142 6.16 1.55 4.57
C LEU A 142 6.65 0.10 4.61
N ALA A 143 7.89 -0.11 4.18
CA ALA A 143 8.63 -1.33 4.47
C ALA A 143 8.78 -1.50 5.99
N ALA A 144 8.90 -2.74 6.46
CA ALA A 144 8.99 -3.05 7.89
C ALA A 144 10.08 -2.20 8.60
N MET A 145 11.25 -2.03 7.99
CA MET A 145 12.34 -1.23 8.54
C MET A 145 12.01 0.26 8.79
N LEU A 146 10.93 0.77 8.20
CA LEU A 146 10.52 2.17 8.31
C LEU A 146 9.30 2.37 9.24
N LEU A 147 8.69 1.30 9.75
CA LEU A 147 7.61 1.39 10.74
C LEU A 147 8.12 1.95 12.08
N PRO A 148 7.24 2.47 12.96
CA PRO A 148 7.63 2.94 14.28
C PRO A 148 8.33 1.86 15.11
N ASP A 149 9.40 2.20 15.84
CA ASP A 149 10.16 1.21 16.60
C ASP A 149 9.33 0.50 17.68
N GLN A 150 8.36 1.23 18.25
CA GLN A 150 7.44 0.68 19.26
C GLN A 150 6.53 -0.40 18.70
N ILE A 151 6.37 -0.53 17.37
CA ILE A 151 5.52 -1.57 16.79
C ILE A 151 6.01 -2.98 17.13
N TRP A 152 7.32 -3.14 17.32
CA TRP A 152 7.94 -4.43 17.61
C TRP A 152 7.83 -4.85 19.07
N THR A 153 7.72 -3.88 19.99
CA THR A 153 7.53 -4.14 21.42
C THR A 153 6.07 -4.21 21.81
N VAL A 154 5.23 -3.29 21.29
CA VAL A 154 3.80 -3.21 21.58
C VAL A 154 3.01 -4.28 20.85
N LYS A 155 3.45 -4.68 19.65
CA LYS A 155 2.84 -5.74 18.84
C LYS A 155 1.34 -5.52 18.56
N PRO A 156 0.93 -4.35 18.01
CA PRO A 156 -0.45 -4.15 17.56
C PRO A 156 -0.78 -5.12 16.41
N LYS A 157 -2.06 -5.21 16.06
CA LYS A 157 -2.49 -6.03 14.91
C LYS A 157 -2.01 -5.39 13.61
N ILE A 158 -1.34 -6.18 12.76
CA ILE A 158 -0.88 -5.78 11.43
C ILE A 158 -1.50 -6.72 10.39
N ILE A 159 -2.24 -6.17 9.45
CA ILE A 159 -2.79 -6.90 8.30
C ILE A 159 -1.98 -6.47 7.08
N TYR A 160 -1.18 -7.39 6.55
CA TYR A 160 -0.41 -7.18 5.34
C TYR A 160 -1.11 -7.77 4.12
N VAL A 161 -1.20 -6.99 3.04
CA VAL A 161 -1.77 -7.46 1.77
C VAL A 161 -0.74 -7.41 0.65
N SER A 162 -0.47 -8.57 0.08
CA SER A 162 0.35 -8.72 -1.13
C SER A 162 -0.51 -8.91 -2.39
N ARG A 163 0.11 -8.81 -3.55
CA ARG A 163 -0.52 -9.02 -4.85
C ARG A 163 0.53 -9.49 -5.85
N ASN A 164 0.12 -10.20 -6.90
CA ASN A 164 1.02 -10.58 -7.98
C ASN A 164 1.76 -9.34 -8.52
N PRO A 165 3.10 -9.38 -8.66
CA PRO A 165 3.90 -8.20 -9.01
C PRO A 165 3.50 -7.59 -10.37
N LYS A 166 3.05 -8.40 -11.34
CA LYS A 166 2.60 -7.89 -12.66
C LYS A 166 1.35 -7.03 -12.54
N ASP A 167 0.37 -7.50 -11.77
CA ASP A 167 -0.88 -6.76 -11.53
C ASP A 167 -0.66 -5.55 -10.60
N ALA A 168 0.23 -5.67 -9.61
CA ALA A 168 0.65 -4.56 -8.76
C ALA A 168 1.31 -3.45 -9.59
N ALA A 169 2.32 -3.79 -10.41
CA ALA A 169 3.01 -2.86 -11.30
C ALA A 169 2.05 -2.20 -12.31
N THR A 170 1.15 -2.96 -12.92
CA THR A 170 0.14 -2.43 -13.84
C THR A 170 -0.78 -1.42 -13.13
N SER A 171 -1.27 -1.77 -11.95
CA SER A 171 -2.14 -0.89 -11.16
C SER A 171 -1.39 0.36 -10.67
N PHE A 172 -0.09 0.22 -10.39
CA PHE A 172 0.76 1.33 -9.94
C PHE A 172 1.10 2.28 -11.07
N PHE A 173 1.33 1.78 -12.29
CA PHE A 173 1.45 2.61 -13.49
C PHE A 173 0.19 3.46 -13.68
N HIS A 174 -1.01 2.85 -13.63
CA HIS A 174 -2.26 3.58 -13.77
C HIS A 174 -2.45 4.63 -12.65
N HIS A 175 -1.95 4.36 -11.43
CA HIS A 175 -1.96 5.34 -10.36
C HIS A 175 -0.97 6.49 -10.61
N TYR A 176 0.26 6.20 -11.05
CA TYR A 176 1.23 7.22 -11.43
C TYR A 176 0.70 8.10 -12.56
N ARG A 177 0.14 7.47 -13.59
CA ARG A 177 -0.49 8.15 -14.70
C ARG A 177 -1.62 9.05 -14.21
N ASN A 178 -2.56 8.54 -13.42
CA ASN A 178 -3.82 9.26 -13.20
C ASN A 178 -3.90 10.06 -11.90
N ILE A 179 -3.01 9.82 -10.92
CA ILE A 179 -2.95 10.54 -9.66
C ILE A 179 -1.66 11.35 -9.55
N VAL A 180 -0.50 10.79 -9.89
CA VAL A 180 0.79 11.46 -9.68
C VAL A 180 1.13 12.45 -10.82
N GLY A 181 0.63 12.19 -12.03
CA GLY A 181 0.86 13.03 -13.22
C GLY A 181 1.91 12.50 -14.20
N TYR A 182 2.24 11.20 -14.14
CA TYR A 182 3.22 10.61 -15.05
C TYR A 182 2.70 10.50 -16.48
N ASP A 183 3.27 11.25 -17.42
CA ASP A 183 2.83 11.29 -18.82
C ASP A 183 3.71 10.47 -19.79
N GLY A 184 4.80 9.89 -19.31
CA GLY A 184 5.72 9.08 -20.13
C GLY A 184 5.20 7.67 -20.48
N PRO A 185 5.93 6.95 -21.35
CA PRO A 185 5.59 5.58 -21.76
C PRO A 185 5.48 4.61 -20.56
N ARG A 186 4.57 3.64 -20.64
CA ARG A 186 4.39 2.65 -19.56
C ARG A 186 5.64 1.78 -19.36
N GLU A 187 6.39 1.59 -20.43
CA GLU A 187 7.61 0.80 -20.51
C GLU A 187 8.68 1.35 -19.54
N HIS A 188 8.87 2.67 -19.52
CA HIS A 188 9.79 3.33 -18.58
C HIS A 188 9.37 3.12 -17.12
N PHE A 189 8.06 3.12 -16.84
CA PHE A 189 7.55 2.83 -15.50
C PHE A 189 7.81 1.38 -15.10
N PHE A 190 7.59 0.43 -16.02
CA PHE A 190 7.86 -0.98 -15.76
C PHE A 190 9.35 -1.26 -15.57
N ASP A 191 10.24 -0.62 -16.34
CA ASP A 191 11.69 -0.66 -16.10
C ASP A 191 12.01 -0.16 -14.68
N ALA A 192 11.46 0.99 -14.28
CA ALA A 192 11.68 1.54 -12.94
C ALA A 192 11.17 0.62 -11.82
N PHE A 193 10.05 -0.09 -12.03
CA PHE A 193 9.56 -1.09 -11.09
C PHE A 193 10.55 -2.25 -10.95
N LEU A 194 10.96 -2.85 -12.07
CA LEU A 194 11.86 -4.02 -12.11
C LEU A 194 13.25 -3.70 -11.53
N GLU A 195 13.71 -2.47 -11.72
CA GLU A 195 15.01 -1.99 -11.24
C GLU A 195 14.96 -1.36 -9.83
N ASN A 196 13.83 -1.48 -9.11
CA ASN A 196 13.65 -0.98 -7.75
C ASN A 196 13.85 0.54 -7.59
N ASN A 197 13.39 1.32 -8.58
CA ASN A 197 13.52 2.78 -8.60
C ASN A 197 12.23 3.52 -8.18
N LEU A 198 11.13 2.82 -7.92
CA LEU A 198 9.88 3.46 -7.47
C LEU A 198 9.86 3.68 -5.96
N ILE A 199 9.08 4.65 -5.49
CA ILE A 199 8.79 4.80 -4.06
C ILE A 199 8.31 3.47 -3.45
N TYR A 200 8.74 3.19 -2.23
CA TYR A 200 8.59 1.96 -1.45
C TYR A 200 9.37 0.73 -1.95
N ALA A 201 10.03 0.80 -3.11
CA ALA A 201 10.87 -0.31 -3.60
C ALA A 201 12.03 -0.59 -2.63
N PRO A 202 12.59 -1.83 -2.62
CA PRO A 202 12.29 -2.97 -3.50
C PRO A 202 10.98 -3.69 -3.18
N PHE A 203 10.18 -4.01 -4.20
CA PHE A 203 8.92 -4.75 -4.03
C PHE A 203 9.15 -6.13 -3.38
N ASN A 204 10.15 -6.88 -3.85
CA ASN A 204 10.39 -8.24 -3.36
C ASN A 204 10.80 -8.26 -1.89
N SER A 205 11.75 -7.40 -1.48
CA SER A 205 12.17 -7.27 -0.07
C SER A 205 11.03 -6.76 0.81
N HIS A 206 10.22 -5.84 0.30
CA HIS A 206 9.02 -5.37 1.00
C HIS A 206 8.08 -6.53 1.33
N VAL A 207 7.70 -7.34 0.33
CA VAL A 207 6.84 -8.50 0.55
C VAL A 207 7.50 -9.56 1.42
N GLN A 208 8.80 -9.81 1.22
CA GLN A 208 9.56 -10.83 1.93
C GLN A 208 9.59 -10.59 3.45
N ASP A 209 9.81 -9.35 3.89
CA ASP A 209 9.86 -9.05 5.33
C ASP A 209 8.50 -9.32 6.01
N TYR A 210 7.40 -8.87 5.40
CA TYR A 210 6.06 -9.19 5.93
C TYR A 210 5.70 -10.67 5.80
N TRP A 211 6.22 -11.37 4.79
CA TRP A 211 6.08 -12.83 4.67
C TRP A 211 6.80 -13.55 5.81
N LYS A 212 8.02 -13.13 6.18
CA LYS A 212 8.76 -13.67 7.33
C LYS A 212 8.00 -13.48 8.64
N LEU A 213 7.29 -12.35 8.77
CA LEU A 213 6.48 -12.01 9.95
C LEU A 213 5.14 -12.76 10.03
N ARG A 214 4.67 -13.44 8.97
CA ARG A 214 3.30 -13.99 8.88
C ARG A 214 2.88 -14.96 9.98
N ASN A 215 3.84 -15.55 10.69
CA ASN A 215 3.60 -16.51 11.78
C ASN A 215 3.60 -15.84 13.16
N GLN A 216 3.79 -14.52 13.24
CA GLN A 216 3.60 -13.77 14.48
C GLN A 216 2.11 -13.65 14.77
N GLU A 217 1.70 -13.82 16.02
CA GLU A 217 0.29 -13.84 16.45
C GLU A 217 -0.46 -12.54 16.09
N ASN A 218 0.25 -11.41 16.05
CA ASN A 218 -0.30 -10.09 15.74
C ASN A 218 -0.16 -9.72 14.26
N VAL A 219 0.19 -10.65 13.37
CA VAL A 219 0.36 -10.38 11.93
C VAL A 219 -0.52 -11.32 11.10
N LEU A 220 -1.38 -10.75 10.28
CA LEU A 220 -2.17 -11.47 9.29
C LEU A 220 -1.66 -11.14 7.88
N PHE A 221 -1.16 -12.15 7.17
CA PHE A 221 -0.77 -12.01 5.76
C PHE A 221 -1.88 -12.56 4.87
N ILE A 222 -2.40 -11.72 3.97
CA ILE A 222 -3.37 -12.12 2.93
C ILE A 222 -2.92 -11.63 1.55
N THR A 223 -3.55 -12.16 0.50
CA THR A 223 -3.31 -11.68 -0.88
C THR A 223 -4.58 -11.08 -1.49
N PHE A 224 -4.39 -10.14 -2.41
CA PHE A 224 -5.48 -9.63 -3.24
C PHE A 224 -6.22 -10.77 -3.95
N GLU A 225 -5.50 -11.80 -4.37
CA GLU A 225 -6.03 -12.93 -5.10
C GLU A 225 -6.85 -13.88 -4.21
N GLN A 226 -6.49 -14.04 -2.94
CA GLN A 226 -7.35 -14.71 -1.95
C GLN A 226 -8.68 -13.96 -1.80
N MET A 227 -8.64 -12.63 -1.63
CA MET A 227 -9.86 -11.80 -1.54
C MET A 227 -10.72 -11.93 -2.79
N LYS A 228 -10.10 -11.96 -3.97
CA LYS A 228 -10.82 -12.12 -5.25
C LYS A 228 -11.41 -13.50 -5.47
N ARG A 229 -10.75 -14.56 -5.01
CA ARG A 229 -11.20 -15.96 -5.20
C ARG A 229 -12.31 -16.33 -4.23
N ASN A 230 -12.24 -15.88 -2.97
CA ASN A 230 -13.25 -16.16 -1.97
C ASN A 230 -13.27 -15.07 -0.90
N LEU A 231 -14.05 -14.01 -1.14
CA LEU A 231 -14.11 -12.86 -0.24
C LEU A 231 -14.72 -13.25 1.11
N ARG A 232 -15.80 -14.03 1.13
CA ARG A 232 -16.39 -14.57 2.36
C ARG A 232 -15.35 -15.19 3.30
N LYS A 233 -14.50 -16.08 2.77
CA LYS A 233 -13.45 -16.75 3.56
C LYS A 233 -12.47 -15.74 4.15
N VAL A 234 -12.05 -14.74 3.38
CA VAL A 234 -11.13 -13.71 3.87
C VAL A 234 -11.81 -12.80 4.91
N ILE A 235 -13.09 -12.44 4.73
CA ILE A 235 -13.85 -11.70 5.74
C ILE A 235 -13.86 -12.45 7.07
N MET A 236 -14.17 -13.75 7.07
CA MET A 236 -14.18 -14.55 8.29
C MET A 236 -12.79 -14.66 8.91
N GLN A 237 -11.74 -14.84 8.10
CA GLN A 237 -10.36 -14.89 8.57
C GLN A 237 -9.92 -13.57 9.22
N VAL A 238 -10.30 -12.43 8.64
CA VAL A 238 -9.99 -11.09 9.19
C VAL A 238 -10.81 -10.83 10.45
N ALA A 239 -12.08 -11.25 10.49
CA ALA A 239 -12.91 -11.14 11.69
C ALA A 239 -12.32 -11.92 12.86
N ASP A 240 -11.92 -13.17 12.63
CA ASP A 240 -11.27 -14.03 13.63
C ASP A 240 -9.96 -13.40 14.15
N PHE A 241 -9.11 -12.92 13.25
CA PHE A 241 -7.88 -12.20 13.61
C PHE A 241 -8.15 -10.92 14.42
N LEU A 242 -9.26 -10.22 14.13
CA LEU A 242 -9.71 -9.07 14.90
C LEU A 242 -10.36 -9.46 16.24
N GLY A 243 -10.63 -10.75 16.50
CA GLY A 243 -11.33 -11.22 17.69
C GLY A 243 -12.82 -10.91 17.66
N LYS A 244 -13.40 -10.86 16.45
CA LYS A 244 -14.81 -10.53 16.20
C LYS A 244 -15.54 -11.74 15.64
N THR A 245 -16.83 -11.86 15.95
CA THR A 245 -17.70 -12.91 15.42
C THR A 245 -18.93 -12.27 14.79
N PHE A 246 -19.38 -12.83 13.68
CA PHE A 246 -20.51 -12.34 12.91
C PHE A 246 -21.34 -13.52 12.43
N THR A 247 -22.63 -13.29 12.27
CA THR A 247 -23.56 -14.26 11.68
C THR A 247 -23.33 -14.39 10.18
N ASP A 248 -23.77 -15.50 9.59
CA ASP A 248 -23.66 -15.71 8.15
C ASP A 248 -24.31 -14.60 7.32
N GLN A 249 -25.43 -14.06 7.82
CA GLN A 249 -26.17 -12.97 7.18
C GLN A 249 -25.38 -11.65 7.23
N GLU A 250 -24.73 -11.34 8.36
CA GLU A 250 -23.87 -10.16 8.47
C GLU A 250 -22.67 -10.24 7.52
N VAL A 251 -22.08 -11.44 7.40
CA VAL A 251 -21.00 -11.68 6.43
C VAL A 251 -21.50 -11.54 4.99
N ASP A 252 -22.70 -12.03 4.65
CA ASP A 252 -23.30 -11.85 3.32
C ASP A 252 -23.49 -10.36 2.97
N VAL A 253 -23.97 -9.56 3.92
CA VAL A 253 -24.18 -8.12 3.74
C VAL A 253 -22.84 -7.41 3.53
N LEU A 254 -21.83 -7.74 4.33
CA LEU A 254 -20.49 -7.17 4.19
C LEU A 254 -19.84 -7.57 2.86
N GLU A 255 -19.95 -8.83 2.45
CA GLU A 255 -19.42 -9.31 1.17
C GLU A 255 -20.03 -8.54 -0.02
N LYS A 256 -21.35 -8.31 0.02
CA LYS A 256 -22.05 -7.50 -0.99
C LYS A 256 -21.58 -6.04 -0.98
N HIS A 257 -21.44 -5.43 0.20
CA HIS A 257 -20.94 -4.06 0.37
C HIS A 257 -19.53 -3.89 -0.20
N LEU A 258 -18.68 -4.89 0.01
CA LEU A 258 -17.30 -4.93 -0.46
C LEU A 258 -17.16 -5.36 -1.93
N SER A 259 -18.26 -5.61 -2.65
CA SER A 259 -18.19 -5.88 -4.09
C SER A 259 -17.57 -4.71 -4.86
N VAL A 260 -16.89 -5.00 -5.97
CA VAL A 260 -16.16 -3.99 -6.75
C VAL A 260 -17.11 -2.86 -7.20
N ASP A 261 -18.33 -3.20 -7.63
CA ASP A 261 -19.29 -2.21 -8.11
C ASP A 261 -19.86 -1.35 -6.97
N SER A 262 -20.13 -1.96 -5.81
CA SER A 262 -20.54 -1.24 -4.60
C SER A 262 -19.45 -0.26 -4.14
N MET A 263 -18.21 -0.74 -4.02
CA MET A 263 -17.06 0.09 -3.64
C MET A 263 -16.83 1.25 -4.63
N ARG A 264 -16.97 1.02 -5.95
CA ARG A 264 -16.88 2.09 -6.95
C ARG A 264 -17.95 3.17 -6.79
N ALA A 265 -19.17 2.77 -6.44
CA ALA A 265 -20.28 3.68 -6.26
C ALA A 265 -20.25 4.40 -4.89
N ASN A 266 -19.46 3.89 -3.94
CA ASN A 266 -19.37 4.44 -2.60
C ASN A 266 -18.40 5.63 -2.53
N LYS A 267 -18.96 6.83 -2.41
CA LYS A 267 -18.19 8.08 -2.30
C LYS A 267 -17.24 8.13 -1.10
N SER A 268 -17.49 7.35 -0.04
CA SER A 268 -16.61 7.35 1.13
C SER A 268 -15.30 6.60 0.91
N CYS A 269 -15.14 5.83 -0.17
CA CYS A 269 -13.92 5.06 -0.43
C CYS A 269 -13.45 5.03 -1.89
N ASN A 270 -14.22 5.58 -2.84
CA ASN A 270 -13.90 5.52 -4.27
C ASN A 270 -12.85 6.53 -4.73
N MET A 271 -12.47 7.51 -3.89
CA MET A 271 -11.45 8.53 -4.14
C MET A 271 -11.72 9.41 -5.37
N ASP A 272 -12.98 9.62 -5.76
CA ASP A 272 -13.32 10.43 -6.93
C ASP A 272 -12.83 11.88 -6.79
N GLU A 273 -12.93 12.47 -5.59
CA GLU A 273 -12.44 13.83 -5.33
C GLU A 273 -10.92 13.95 -5.53
N LEU A 274 -10.15 12.94 -5.11
CA LEU A 274 -8.70 12.89 -5.36
C LEU A 274 -8.39 12.77 -6.86
N VAL A 275 -9.16 11.96 -7.60
CA VAL A 275 -9.01 11.82 -9.06
C VAL A 275 -9.30 13.14 -9.76
N GLU A 276 -10.38 13.82 -9.38
CA GLU A 276 -10.73 15.13 -9.95
C GLU A 276 -9.67 16.19 -9.63
N TRP A 277 -9.19 16.23 -8.39
CA TRP A 277 -8.10 17.12 -8.00
C TRP A 277 -6.86 16.86 -8.84
N ALA A 278 -6.41 15.61 -8.94
CA ALA A 278 -5.21 15.23 -9.69
C ALA A 278 -5.31 15.59 -11.18
N ARG A 279 -6.48 15.44 -11.81
CA ARG A 279 -6.72 15.88 -13.20
C ARG A 279 -6.50 17.39 -13.37
N ARG A 280 -6.92 18.19 -12.38
CA ARG A 280 -6.79 19.66 -12.41
C ARG A 280 -5.37 20.12 -12.11
N THR A 281 -4.68 19.46 -11.19
CA THR A 281 -3.40 19.93 -10.64
C THR A 281 -2.17 19.25 -11.23
N ASN A 282 -2.21 17.92 -11.41
CA ASN A 282 -0.99 17.13 -11.65
C ASN A 282 -0.76 16.83 -13.12
N TYR A 283 -1.78 17.00 -13.98
CA TYR A 283 -1.67 16.67 -15.41
C TYR A 283 -0.99 17.83 -16.16
N SER A 284 -0.19 17.49 -17.18
CA SER A 284 0.33 18.48 -18.12
C SER A 284 -0.81 19.21 -18.85
N GLU A 285 -0.53 20.43 -19.32
CA GLU A 285 -1.49 21.22 -20.09
C GLU A 285 -1.86 20.54 -21.42
N GLU A 286 -0.92 19.83 -22.03
CA GLU A 286 -1.16 19.00 -23.21
C GLU A 286 -2.16 17.89 -22.88
N ARG A 287 -1.95 17.18 -21.77
CA ARG A 287 -2.84 16.10 -21.36
C ARG A 287 -4.24 16.61 -21.05
N LYS A 288 -4.38 17.72 -20.34
CA LYS A 288 -5.70 18.31 -20.03
C LYS A 288 -6.54 18.61 -21.28
N LYS A 289 -5.90 18.91 -22.42
CA LYS A 289 -6.59 19.19 -23.70
C LYS A 289 -7.10 17.94 -24.41
N ILE A 290 -6.45 16.79 -24.20
CA ILE A 290 -6.75 15.53 -24.90
C ILE A 290 -7.39 14.47 -23.99
N ASP A 291 -7.46 14.73 -22.68
CA ASP A 291 -7.90 13.72 -21.73
C ASP A 291 -9.41 13.48 -21.79
N ALA A 292 -9.78 12.39 -22.46
CA ALA A 292 -11.11 11.80 -22.41
C ALA A 292 -11.15 10.57 -21.46
N ASN A 293 -10.14 10.38 -20.59
CA ASN A 293 -10.00 9.14 -19.84
C ASN A 293 -11.00 9.03 -18.67
N GLU A 294 -11.83 7.99 -18.72
CA GLU A 294 -12.78 7.60 -17.68
C GLU A 294 -12.12 6.87 -16.49
N PHE A 295 -10.86 7.17 -16.17
CA PHE A 295 -10.15 6.54 -15.05
C PHE A 295 -10.94 6.69 -13.75
N ARG A 296 -11.02 5.57 -13.02
CA ARG A 296 -11.57 5.48 -11.66
C ARG A 296 -10.53 4.84 -10.77
N PHE A 297 -10.40 5.33 -9.54
CA PHE A 297 -9.40 4.81 -8.59
C PHE A 297 -9.60 3.31 -8.32
N ILE A 298 -10.86 2.88 -8.17
CA ILE A 298 -11.25 1.47 -8.14
C ILE A 298 -11.48 0.98 -9.58
N ARG A 299 -10.37 0.65 -10.26
CA ARG A 299 -10.34 0.42 -11.72
C ARG A 299 -11.12 -0.80 -12.21
N ASN A 300 -10.56 -2.01 -12.12
CA ASN A 300 -11.19 -3.23 -12.64
C ASN A 300 -11.44 -4.31 -11.57
N GLY A 301 -10.63 -4.34 -10.51
CA GLY A 301 -10.75 -5.32 -9.44
C GLY A 301 -10.59 -6.77 -9.91
N LYS A 302 -9.74 -7.02 -10.91
CA LYS A 302 -9.51 -8.34 -11.53
C LYS A 302 -8.09 -8.85 -11.30
N ILE A 303 -7.95 -10.18 -11.26
CA ILE A 303 -6.67 -10.89 -11.37
C ILE A 303 -6.31 -11.02 -12.85
N GLY A 304 -5.04 -10.88 -13.21
CA GLY A 304 -4.54 -11.04 -14.58
C GLY A 304 -4.79 -9.83 -15.47
N SER A 305 -5.06 -8.66 -14.88
CA SER A 305 -5.30 -7.43 -15.64
C SER A 305 -4.07 -6.90 -16.36
N TYR A 306 -2.89 -7.29 -15.91
CA TYR A 306 -1.63 -6.98 -16.59
C TYR A 306 -1.61 -7.43 -18.06
N LYS A 307 -2.37 -8.48 -18.43
CA LYS A 307 -2.38 -9.03 -19.80
C LYS A 307 -2.90 -8.04 -20.85
N SER A 308 -3.70 -7.06 -20.46
CA SER A 308 -4.14 -5.99 -21.38
C SER A 308 -3.16 -4.82 -21.46
N ASP A 309 -2.22 -4.74 -20.52
CA ASP A 309 -1.38 -3.55 -20.33
C ASP A 309 0.12 -3.80 -20.57
N MET A 310 0.59 -5.05 -20.43
CA MET A 310 1.98 -5.46 -20.59
C MET A 310 2.17 -6.20 -21.92
N SER A 311 3.27 -5.91 -22.62
CA SER A 311 3.72 -6.73 -23.74
C SER A 311 4.23 -8.10 -23.26
N GLU A 312 4.35 -9.05 -24.17
CA GLU A 312 4.92 -10.38 -23.87
C GLU A 312 6.34 -10.29 -23.28
N ASP A 313 7.17 -9.37 -23.80
CA ASP A 313 8.52 -9.10 -23.27
C ASP A 313 8.48 -8.70 -21.78
N TYR A 314 7.64 -7.72 -21.42
CA TYR A 314 7.51 -7.32 -20.02
C TYR A 314 6.94 -8.43 -19.14
N VAL A 315 5.97 -9.21 -19.65
CA VAL A 315 5.46 -10.37 -18.92
C VAL A 315 6.60 -11.35 -18.60
N GLN A 316 7.50 -11.61 -19.54
CA GLN A 316 8.65 -12.49 -19.34
C GLN A 316 9.65 -11.92 -18.32
N ARG A 317 10.01 -10.64 -18.41
CA ARG A 317 10.88 -9.97 -17.44
C ARG A 317 10.29 -9.99 -16.03
N PHE A 318 8.98 -9.76 -15.90
CA PHE A 318 8.29 -9.89 -14.61
C PHE A 318 8.18 -11.33 -14.10
N ASN A 319 8.13 -12.34 -14.98
CA ASN A 319 8.21 -13.73 -14.54
C ASN A 319 9.58 -14.04 -13.92
N GLU A 320 10.66 -13.48 -14.45
CA GLU A 320 11.99 -13.59 -13.84
C GLU A 320 12.07 -12.85 -12.50
N PHE A 321 11.51 -11.65 -12.42
CA PHE A 321 11.40 -10.89 -11.18
C PHE A 321 10.59 -11.64 -10.09
N GLU A 322 9.52 -12.32 -10.47
CA GLU A 322 8.70 -13.13 -9.57
C GLU A 322 9.43 -14.40 -9.08
N LYS A 323 10.37 -14.95 -9.86
CA LYS A 323 11.17 -16.11 -9.40
C LYS A 323 12.02 -15.75 -8.17
N ASP A 324 12.61 -14.56 -8.13
CA ASP A 324 13.35 -14.09 -6.95
C ASP A 324 12.43 -13.99 -5.72
N LEU A 325 11.21 -13.44 -5.87
CA LEU A 325 10.23 -13.40 -4.78
C LEU A 325 9.84 -14.80 -4.32
N ASN A 326 9.57 -15.73 -5.25
CA ASN A 326 9.21 -17.09 -4.92
C ASN A 326 10.35 -17.81 -4.18
N GLN A 327 11.60 -17.64 -4.61
CA GLN A 327 12.76 -18.19 -3.91
C GLN A 327 12.88 -17.65 -2.48
N ARG A 328 12.69 -16.33 -2.30
CA ARG A 328 12.73 -15.66 -1.00
C ARG A 328 11.63 -16.08 -0.03
N THR A 329 10.53 -16.62 -0.56
CA THR A 329 9.30 -16.91 0.21
C THR A 329 8.94 -18.39 0.24
N GLY A 330 9.76 -19.26 -0.37
CA GLY A 330 9.51 -20.69 -0.47
C GLY A 330 8.52 -21.08 -1.58
N GLY A 331 8.04 -20.13 -2.38
CA GLY A 331 7.01 -20.35 -3.40
C GLY A 331 5.59 -20.49 -2.83
N ASP A 332 5.42 -20.17 -1.55
CA ASP A 332 4.20 -20.43 -0.80
C ASP A 332 3.16 -19.28 -0.87
N ILE A 333 3.52 -18.14 -1.46
CA ILE A 333 2.57 -17.04 -1.64
C ILE A 333 1.57 -17.41 -2.73
N ASN A 334 0.31 -17.51 -2.33
CA ASN A 334 -0.79 -17.84 -3.24
C ASN A 334 -1.29 -16.59 -3.97
N PHE A 335 -0.57 -16.20 -5.02
CA PHE A 335 -1.04 -15.25 -6.03
C PHE A 335 -2.10 -15.88 -6.93
#